data_AF-A0A318JA97-F1
#
_entry.id   AF-A0A318JA97-F1
#
_cell.length_a   1.000
_cell.length_b   1.000
_cell.length_c   1.000
_cell.angle_alpha   90.00
_cell.angle_beta   90.00
_cell.angle_gamma   90.00
#
_symmetry.space_group_name_H-M   'P 1'
#
loop_
_entity.id
_entity.type
_entity.pdbx_description
1 polymer ?
#
loop_
_entity_poly.entity_id
_entity_poly.type
_entity_poly.pdbx_seq_one_letter_code
_entity_poly.pdbx_strand_id
1 'polypeptide(L)'
;MGNIVENDDLVRLLRIRPSILKRLAGDEHADVSSMLGQVLPVFDVYEDGLVWVSLIWKRQDGETEIHAIAVDTDAIELVEKASPRSSD
;
A
#
# COMPACT_ATOMS: atom_id res chain seq x y z
N MET A 1 22.12 -0.96 -1.91
CA MET A 1 21.36 -1.37 -3.11
C MET A 1 19.90 -1.23 -2.77
N GLY A 2 19.15 -0.40 -3.49
CA GLY A 2 17.69 -0.32 -3.33
C GLY A 2 17.04 -1.42 -4.14
N ASN A 3 16.00 -2.06 -3.61
CA ASN A 3 15.20 -3.03 -4.34
C ASN A 3 14.17 -2.24 -5.17
N ILE A 4 14.18 -2.43 -6.49
CA ILE A 4 13.12 -1.92 -7.37
C ILE A 4 11.85 -2.70 -7.04
N VAL A 5 10.72 -2.01 -6.88
CA VAL A 5 9.39 -2.62 -6.69
C VAL A 5 8.56 -2.44 -7.96
N GLU A 6 7.69 -3.40 -8.23
CA GLU A 6 6.81 -3.44 -9.40
C GLU A 6 5.36 -3.69 -8.96
N ASN A 7 4.41 -3.47 -9.87
CA ASN A 7 3.00 -3.78 -9.60
C ASN A 7 2.84 -5.26 -9.25
N ASP A 8 1.92 -5.56 -8.34
CA ASP A 8 1.67 -6.89 -7.77
C ASP A 8 2.77 -7.41 -6.80
N ASP A 9 3.90 -6.72 -6.60
CA ASP A 9 4.86 -7.05 -5.53
C ASP A 9 4.17 -6.93 -4.15
N LEU A 10 4.58 -7.75 -3.18
CA LEU A 10 4.16 -7.60 -1.79
C LEU A 10 5.21 -6.83 -1.00
N VAL A 11 4.78 -5.77 -0.33
CA VAL A 11 5.64 -4.90 0.47
C VAL A 11 5.09 -4.73 1.89
N ARG A 12 5.97 -4.63 2.89
CA ARG A 12 5.60 -4.22 4.24
C ARG A 12 5.62 -2.71 4.35
N LEU A 13 4.51 -2.11 4.80
CA LEU A 13 4.44 -0.68 5.03
C LEU A 13 5.09 -0.31 6.38
N LEU A 14 6.19 0.43 6.34
CA LEU A 14 6.97 0.80 7.53
C LEU A 14 6.56 2.15 8.10
N ARG A 15 6.12 3.09 7.26
CA ARG A 15 5.77 4.46 7.66
C ARG A 15 4.65 5.02 6.78
N ILE A 16 3.81 5.86 7.37
CA ILE A 16 2.84 6.69 6.66
C ILE A 16 3.22 8.15 6.89
N ARG A 17 3.25 8.96 5.83
CA ARG A 17 3.54 10.39 5.96
C ARG A 17 2.50 11.04 6.89
N PRO A 18 2.91 11.81 7.91
CA PRO A 18 1.96 12.47 8.80
C PRO A 18 0.98 13.42 8.07
N SER A 19 1.37 13.96 6.91
CA SER A 19 0.50 14.80 6.07
C SER A 19 -0.68 14.04 5.47
N ILE A 20 -0.56 12.72 5.25
CA ILE A 20 -1.68 11.86 4.81
C ILE A 20 -2.68 11.76 5.97
N LEU A 21 -2.22 11.29 7.13
CA LEU A 21 -3.10 11.05 8.30
C LEU A 21 -3.82 12.32 8.78
N LYS A 22 -3.14 13.47 8.77
CA LYS A 22 -3.73 14.76 9.19
C LYS A 22 -4.94 15.20 8.35
N ARG A 23 -5.14 14.64 7.16
CA ARG A 23 -6.25 14.99 6.26
C ARG A 23 -7.45 14.06 6.43
N LEU A 24 -7.29 12.95 7.14
CA LEU A 24 -8.32 11.92 7.31
C LEU A 24 -9.02 12.11 8.66
N ALA A 25 -10.28 11.68 8.72
CA ALA A 25 -11.09 11.72 9.93
C ALA A 25 -11.95 10.46 10.05
N GLY A 26 -12.40 10.16 11.26
CA GLY A 26 -13.28 9.01 11.51
C GLY A 26 -12.67 7.68 11.08
N ASP A 27 -13.48 6.85 10.42
CA ASP A 27 -13.11 5.49 10.03
C ASP A 27 -11.97 5.47 9.01
N GLU A 28 -11.94 6.39 8.06
CA GLU A 28 -10.87 6.51 7.07
C GLU A 28 -9.49 6.71 7.74
N HIS A 29 -9.42 7.52 8.81
CA HIS A 29 -8.18 7.66 9.57
C HIS A 29 -7.79 6.34 10.24
N ALA A 30 -8.75 5.62 10.83
CA ALA A 30 -8.49 4.35 11.50
C ALA A 30 -8.02 3.27 10.51
N ASP A 31 -8.66 3.19 9.35
CA ASP A 31 -8.32 2.22 8.31
C ASP A 31 -6.93 2.50 7.73
N VAL A 32 -6.65 3.74 7.29
CA VAL A 32 -5.32 4.09 6.77
C VAL A 32 -4.24 3.90 7.85
N SER A 33 -4.52 4.23 9.12
CA SER A 33 -3.58 3.96 10.21
C SER A 33 -3.32 2.45 10.40
N SER A 34 -4.33 1.60 10.19
CA SER A 34 -4.23 0.15 10.31
C SER A 34 -3.36 -0.50 9.22
N MET A 35 -3.10 0.21 8.11
CA MET A 35 -2.19 -0.24 7.06
C MET A 35 -0.73 -0.34 7.55
N LEU A 36 -0.36 0.41 8.59
CA LEU A 36 1.00 0.43 9.11
C LEU A 36 1.42 -0.96 9.63
N GLY A 37 2.56 -1.45 9.16
CA GLY A 37 3.11 -2.76 9.49
C GLY A 37 2.51 -3.92 8.68
N GLN A 38 1.45 -3.70 7.90
CA GLN A 38 0.84 -4.72 7.06
C GLN A 38 1.70 -5.04 5.85
N VAL A 39 1.55 -6.25 5.33
CA VAL A 39 2.07 -6.65 4.02
C VAL A 39 0.96 -6.40 3.00
N LEU A 40 1.23 -5.52 2.04
CA LEU A 40 0.27 -4.98 1.10
C LEU A 40 0.76 -5.17 -0.34
N PRO A 41 -0.12 -5.39 -1.30
CA PRO A 41 0.24 -5.37 -2.70
C PRO A 41 0.60 -3.95 -3.14
N VAL A 42 1.63 -3.84 -3.98
CA VAL A 42 1.90 -2.66 -4.79
C VAL A 42 0.80 -2.58 -5.86
N PHE A 43 -0.04 -1.56 -5.72
CA PHE A 43 -1.12 -1.27 -6.64
C PHE A 43 -0.60 -0.58 -7.91
N ASP A 44 0.31 0.38 -7.75
CA ASP A 44 0.93 1.09 -8.87
C ASP A 44 2.29 1.69 -8.50
N VAL A 45 3.11 1.99 -9.51
CA VAL A 45 4.40 2.68 -9.37
C VAL A 45 4.46 3.82 -10.38
N TYR A 46 4.56 5.06 -9.87
CA TYR A 46 4.57 6.26 -10.71
C TYR A 46 5.98 6.70 -11.10
N GLU A 47 6.08 7.48 -12.18
CA GLU A 47 7.36 7.97 -12.72
C GLU A 47 8.14 8.87 -11.75
N ASP A 48 7.47 9.48 -10.77
CA ASP A 48 8.08 10.28 -9.71
C ASP A 48 8.70 9.43 -8.58
N GLY A 49 8.61 8.10 -8.68
CA GLY A 49 9.13 7.15 -7.72
C GLY A 49 8.22 6.90 -6.53
N LEU A 50 7.00 7.45 -6.51
CA LEU A 50 6.01 7.11 -5.50
C LEU A 50 5.40 5.73 -5.79
N VAL A 51 5.30 4.94 -4.72
CA VAL A 51 4.71 3.60 -4.76
C VAL A 51 3.33 3.69 -4.14
N TRP A 52 2.33 3.15 -4.80
CA TRP A 52 0.97 3.07 -4.27
C TRP A 52 0.72 1.69 -3.72
N VAL A 53 0.28 1.63 -2.47
CA VAL A 53 -0.15 0.39 -1.81
C VAL A 53 -1.62 0.51 -1.45
N SER A 54 -2.35 -0.60 -1.50
CA SER A 54 -3.76 -0.63 -1.14
C SER A 54 -4.08 -1.73 -0.14
N LEU A 55 -5.12 -1.49 0.66
CA LEU A 55 -5.73 -2.49 1.53
C LEU A 55 -7.24 -2.45 1.35
N ILE A 56 -7.85 -3.62 1.50
CA ILE A 56 -9.28 -3.83 1.33
C ILE A 56 -9.85 -4.30 2.66
N TRP A 57 -10.91 -3.63 3.13
CA TRP A 57 -11.66 -4.00 4.33
C TRP A 57 -13.04 -4.51 3.94
N LYS A 58 -13.45 -5.62 4.54
CA LYS A 58 -14.82 -6.13 4.44
C LYS A 58 -15.59 -5.63 5.65
N ARG A 59 -16.62 -4.81 5.43
CA ARG A 59 -17.49 -4.26 6.47
C ARG A 59 -18.57 -5.27 6.83
N GLN A 60 -19.19 -5.08 7.99
CA GLN A 60 -20.19 -6.03 8.54
C GLN A 60 -21.52 -6.00 7.78
N ASP A 61 -21.84 -4.88 7.14
CA ASP A 61 -22.99 -4.69 6.25
C ASP A 61 -22.82 -5.35 4.87
N GLY A 62 -21.64 -5.96 4.62
CA GLY A 62 -21.30 -6.58 3.36
C GLY A 62 -20.63 -5.63 2.36
N GLU A 63 -20.47 -4.35 2.70
CA GLU A 63 -19.73 -3.41 1.86
C GLU A 63 -18.23 -3.71 1.90
N THR A 64 -17.55 -3.34 0.81
CA THR A 64 -16.10 -3.44 0.70
C THR A 64 -15.54 -2.05 0.54
N GLU A 65 -14.59 -1.70 1.39
CA GLU A 65 -13.91 -0.42 1.34
C GLU A 65 -12.44 -0.62 0.98
N ILE A 66 -11.91 0.29 0.19
CA ILE A 66 -10.54 0.22 -0.33
C ILE A 66 -9.91 1.58 -0.16
N HIS A 67 -8.71 1.60 0.41
CA HIS A 67 -7.86 2.78 0.45
C HIS A 67 -6.54 2.46 -0.25
N ALA A 68 -6.08 3.42 -1.03
CA ALA A 68 -4.77 3.41 -1.64
C ALA A 68 -4.01 4.67 -1.21
N ILE A 69 -2.76 4.51 -0.80
CA ILE A 69 -1.90 5.62 -0.40
C ILE A 69 -0.58 5.59 -1.15
N ALA A 70 -0.13 6.76 -1.59
CA ALA A 70 1.21 6.96 -2.12
C ALA A 70 2.21 7.00 -0.98
N VAL A 71 3.28 6.22 -1.08
CA VAL A 71 4.35 6.11 -0.08
C VAL A 71 5.71 6.26 -0.73
N ASP A 72 6.66 6.75 0.07
CA ASP A 72 8.07 6.85 -0.33
C ASP A 72 8.68 5.44 -0.36
N THR A 73 9.67 5.22 -1.23
CA THR A 73 10.34 3.92 -1.35
C THR A 73 11.06 3.49 -0.07
N ASP A 74 11.48 4.45 0.76
CA ASP A 74 12.09 4.18 2.08
C ASP A 74 11.04 3.95 3.19
N ALA A 75 9.76 4.06 2.87
CA ALA A 75 8.64 3.79 3.77
C ALA A 75 8.11 2.36 3.60
N ILE A 76 8.73 1.55 2.74
CA ILE A 76 8.33 0.18 2.46
C ILE A 76 9.54 -0.77 2.48
N GLU A 77 9.25 -2.05 2.70
CA GLU A 77 10.21 -3.15 2.58
C GLU A 77 9.64 -4.20 1.63
N LEU A 78 10.37 -4.61 0.60
CA LEU A 78 9.96 -5.69 -0.29
C LEU A 78 9.93 -7.02 0.46
N VAL A 79 8.79 -7.70 0.44
CA VAL A 79 8.56 -9.01 1.08
C VAL A 79 8.57 -10.12 0.03
N GLU A 80 7.86 -9.94 -1.08
CA GLU A 80 7.74 -10.95 -2.15
C GLU A 80 7.64 -10.26 -3.51
N LYS A 81 8.32 -10.83 -4.50
CA LYS A 81 8.22 -10.39 -5.90
C LYS A 81 6.98 -10.97 -6.56
N ALA A 82 6.31 -10.16 -7.37
CA ALA A 82 5.28 -10.64 -8.26
C ALA A 82 5.84 -11.80 -9.10
N SER A 83 5.05 -12.87 -9.24
CA SER A 83 5.44 -13.95 -10.14
C SER A 83 5.44 -13.41 -11.57
N PRO A 84 6.49 -13.67 -12.37
CA PRO A 84 6.46 -13.31 -13.78
C PRO A 84 5.26 -14.02 -14.40
N ARG A 85 4.27 -13.25 -14.88
CA ARG A 85 3.14 -13.83 -15.61
C ARG A 85 3.74 -14.57 -16.80
N SER A 86 3.65 -15.90 -16.78
CA SER A 86 3.89 -16.70 -17.98
C SER A 86 2.90 -16.21 -19.02
N SER A 87 3.39 -15.60 -20.08
CA SER A 87 2.59 -15.32 -21.27
C SER A 87 2.25 -16.68 -21.90
N ASP A 88 1.00 -17.13 -21.75
CA ASP A 88 0.39 -18.12 -22.66
C ASP A 88 -0.08 -17.42 -23.95
#